data_AF-A0A522F5W3-F1
#
_entry.id   AF-A0A522F5W3-F1
#
_cell.length_a   1.000
_cell.length_b   1.000
_cell.length_c   1.000
_cell.angle_alpha   90.00
_cell.angle_beta   90.00
_cell.angle_gamma   90.00
#
_symmetry.space_group_name_H-M   'P 1'
#
loop_
_entity.id
_entity.type
_entity.pdbx_description
1 polymer ?
#
loop_
_entity_poly.entity_id
_entity_poly.type
_entity_poly.pdbx_seq_one_letter_code
_entity_poly.pdbx_strand_id
1 'polypeptide(L)'
;MKLYKALSRELYRHERVKKNSCGNGSILSSEIEKNIDGYLNKLSHGSGIDGRYRTELKNDKVIIYQEFHVMNDNGFYEGWINYSVTISSSLEMDFELLIKGNFGRKYQDIKEYLHEIYYEDLDQDVK
;
A
#
# COMPACT_ATOMS: atom_id res chain seq x y z
N MET A 1 8.97 7.96 -13.96
CA MET A 1 8.52 8.67 -12.74
C MET A 1 8.29 7.59 -11.72
N LYS A 2 8.81 7.70 -10.50
CA LYS A 2 8.67 6.65 -9.49
C LYS A 2 7.21 6.42 -9.09
N LEU A 3 6.82 5.18 -8.79
CA LEU A 3 5.45 4.81 -8.42
C LEU A 3 4.95 5.61 -7.21
N TYR A 4 5.78 5.74 -6.16
CA TYR A 4 5.41 6.53 -4.98
C TYR A 4 5.11 8.00 -5.32
N LYS A 5 5.84 8.61 -6.28
CA LYS A 5 5.58 10.00 -6.73
C LYS A 5 4.24 10.11 -7.43
N ALA A 6 3.92 9.13 -8.27
CA ALA A 6 2.65 9.06 -8.97
C ALA A 6 1.48 8.92 -7.98
N LEU A 7 1.63 8.02 -7.00
CA LEU A 7 0.65 7.77 -5.96
C LEU A 7 0.45 9.01 -5.06
N SER A 8 1.53 9.62 -4.57
CA SER A 8 1.49 10.81 -3.73
C SER A 8 0.77 11.98 -4.43
N ARG A 9 1.00 12.16 -5.74
CA ARG A 9 0.31 13.19 -6.52
C ARG A 9 -1.20 12.94 -6.56
N GLU A 10 -1.64 11.71 -6.78
CA GLU A 10 -3.07 11.38 -6.82
C GLU A 10 -3.72 11.49 -5.43
N LEU A 11 -3.02 11.12 -4.35
CA LEU A 11 -3.50 11.32 -2.98
C LEU A 11 -3.73 12.80 -2.66
N TYR A 12 -2.77 13.65 -3.03
CA TYR A 12 -2.91 15.09 -2.87
C TYR A 12 -4.10 15.65 -3.66
N ARG A 13 -4.29 15.19 -4.91
CA ARG A 13 -5.45 15.58 -5.74
C ARG A 13 -6.77 15.18 -5.06
N HIS A 14 -6.85 13.95 -4.56
CA HIS A 14 -8.03 13.43 -3.87
C HIS A 14 -8.38 14.25 -2.63
N GLU A 15 -7.39 14.59 -1.81
CA GLU A 15 -7.58 15.41 -0.61
C GLU A 15 -8.11 16.82 -0.96
N ARG A 16 -7.55 17.46 -2.00
CA ARG A 16 -8.02 18.77 -2.45
C ARG A 16 -9.44 18.75 -2.98
N VAL A 17 -9.80 17.72 -3.75
CA VAL A 17 -11.17 17.56 -4.27
C VAL A 17 -12.15 17.44 -3.12
N LYS A 18 -11.85 16.62 -2.09
CA LYS A 18 -12.69 16.52 -0.90
C LYS A 18 -12.87 17.86 -0.18
N LYS A 19 -11.78 18.62 0.02
CA LYS A 19 -11.80 19.93 0.70
C LYS A 19 -12.57 21.01 -0.06
N ASN A 20 -12.56 20.98 -1.40
CA ASN A 20 -13.11 22.03 -2.25
C ASN A 20 -14.45 21.65 -2.91
N SER A 21 -15.21 20.72 -2.32
CA SER A 21 -16.41 20.14 -2.93
C SER A 21 -17.53 21.17 -3.15
N CYS A 22 -17.51 21.84 -4.31
CA CYS A 22 -18.60 22.63 -4.89
C CYS A 22 -18.58 22.37 -6.42
N GLY A 23 -19.56 21.63 -6.98
CA GLY A 23 -19.63 21.26 -8.41
C GLY A 23 -19.24 19.81 -8.75
N ASN A 24 -18.77 19.54 -9.99
CA ASN A 24 -18.42 18.24 -10.62
C ASN A 24 -17.43 17.30 -9.86
N GLY A 25 -17.23 17.48 -8.55
CA GLY A 25 -16.27 16.74 -7.74
C GLY A 25 -16.49 15.23 -7.67
N SER A 26 -17.70 14.73 -7.92
CA SER A 26 -17.99 13.29 -7.89
C SER A 26 -17.31 12.51 -9.02
N ILE A 27 -17.35 13.02 -10.25
CA ILE A 27 -16.71 12.39 -11.41
C ILE A 27 -15.20 12.40 -11.23
N LEU A 28 -14.64 13.55 -10.82
CA LEU A 28 -13.21 13.70 -10.62
C LEU A 28 -12.68 12.82 -9.48
N SER A 29 -13.42 12.68 -8.37
CA SER A 29 -13.05 11.76 -7.28
C SER A 29 -12.95 10.33 -7.79
N SER A 30 -13.94 9.88 -8.58
CA SER A 30 -13.95 8.51 -9.12
C SER A 30 -12.79 8.22 -10.08
N GLU A 31 -12.33 9.21 -10.85
CA GLU A 31 -11.18 9.07 -11.75
C GLU A 31 -9.87 8.98 -10.96
N ILE A 32 -9.73 9.79 -9.89
CA ILE A 32 -8.56 9.75 -9.02
C ILE A 32 -8.49 8.40 -8.29
N GLU A 33 -9.60 7.90 -7.75
CA GLU A 33 -9.67 6.59 -7.10
C GLU A 33 -9.26 5.46 -8.07
N LYS A 34 -9.73 5.48 -9.32
CA LYS A 34 -9.31 4.51 -10.36
C LYS A 34 -7.80 4.57 -10.64
N ASN A 35 -7.21 5.77 -10.69
CA ASN A 35 -5.78 5.91 -10.89
C ASN A 35 -4.99 5.34 -9.71
N ILE A 36 -5.44 5.62 -8.49
CA ILE A 36 -4.86 5.07 -7.27
C ILE A 36 -4.92 3.54 -7.30
N ASP A 37 -6.09 2.96 -7.58
CA ASP A 37 -6.24 1.50 -7.70
C ASP A 37 -5.32 0.93 -8.79
N GLY A 38 -5.20 1.61 -9.94
CA GLY A 38 -4.29 1.24 -11.01
C GLY A 38 -2.81 1.22 -10.59
N TYR A 39 -2.40 2.09 -9.66
CA TYR A 39 -1.07 2.07 -9.07
C TYR A 39 -0.91 0.97 -8.03
N LEU A 40 -1.93 0.74 -7.19
CA LEU A 40 -1.90 -0.30 -6.16
C LEU A 40 -1.89 -1.71 -6.76
N ASN A 41 -2.47 -1.91 -7.94
CA ASN A 41 -2.40 -3.16 -8.70
C ASN A 41 -0.99 -3.50 -9.23
N LYS A 42 -0.04 -2.57 -9.14
CA LYS A 42 1.37 -2.82 -9.50
C LYS A 42 2.21 -3.30 -8.32
N LEU A 43 1.63 -3.34 -7.13
CA LEU A 43 2.29 -3.90 -5.95
C LEU A 43 2.32 -5.42 -6.05
N SER A 44 3.36 -5.99 -5.47
CA SER A 44 3.62 -7.41 -5.43
C SER A 44 2.47 -8.18 -4.76
N HIS A 45 2.15 -9.32 -5.35
CA HIS A 45 1.15 -10.27 -4.90
C HIS A 45 1.71 -11.70 -5.03
N GLY A 46 1.25 -12.63 -4.21
CA GLY A 46 1.80 -14.00 -4.14
C GLY A 46 3.00 -14.10 -3.19
N SER A 47 3.70 -15.25 -3.21
CA SER A 47 4.77 -15.56 -2.24
C SER A 47 4.34 -15.31 -0.78
N GLY A 48 3.13 -15.76 -0.45
CA GLY A 48 2.47 -15.53 0.84
C GLY A 48 1.57 -14.28 0.89
N ILE A 49 1.69 -13.32 -0.04
CA ILE A 49 0.82 -12.13 -0.13
C ILE A 49 -0.43 -12.47 -0.96
N ASP A 50 -1.28 -13.37 -0.46
CA ASP A 50 -2.40 -13.94 -1.22
C ASP A 50 -3.73 -14.04 -0.43
N GLY A 51 -3.76 -13.49 0.78
CA GLY A 51 -4.97 -13.45 1.62
C GLY A 51 -5.88 -12.25 1.34
N ARG A 52 -6.72 -11.87 2.32
CA ARG A 52 -7.68 -10.77 2.14
C ARG A 52 -7.00 -9.42 1.91
N TYR A 53 -7.46 -8.70 0.90
CA TYR A 53 -7.00 -7.37 0.51
C TYR A 53 -8.07 -6.30 0.71
N ARG A 54 -7.72 -5.17 1.33
CA ARG A 54 -8.58 -3.97 1.41
C ARG A 54 -7.74 -2.70 1.45
N THR A 55 -8.17 -1.66 0.76
CA THR A 55 -7.51 -0.35 0.78
C THR A 55 -8.36 0.71 1.48
N GLU A 56 -7.71 1.69 2.09
CA GLU A 56 -8.34 2.87 2.68
C GLU A 56 -7.53 4.12 2.35
N LEU A 57 -8.21 5.17 1.87
CA LEU A 57 -7.64 6.48 1.63
C LEU A 57 -8.01 7.43 2.75
N LYS A 58 -7.01 7.88 3.50
CA LYS A 58 -7.19 8.77 4.66
C LYS A 58 -6.03 9.74 4.70
N ASN A 59 -6.21 10.96 5.21
CA ASN A 59 -5.03 11.78 5.54
C ASN A 59 -4.43 12.54 4.35
N ASP A 60 -4.18 11.85 3.21
CA ASP A 60 -2.99 12.00 2.32
C ASP A 60 -2.16 10.71 2.19
N LYS A 61 -2.60 9.62 2.82
CA LYS A 61 -1.97 8.30 2.83
C LYS A 61 -2.88 7.22 2.27
N VAL A 62 -2.26 6.17 1.74
CA VAL A 62 -2.91 4.89 1.48
C VAL A 62 -2.63 3.97 2.65
N ILE A 63 -3.65 3.27 3.12
CA ILE A 63 -3.52 2.14 4.04
C ILE A 63 -4.02 0.90 3.32
N ILE A 64 -3.15 -0.07 3.12
CA ILE A 64 -3.47 -1.38 2.55
C ILE A 64 -3.54 -2.35 3.72
N TYR A 65 -4.67 -3.04 3.88
CA TYR A 65 -4.83 -4.15 4.80
C TYR A 65 -4.68 -5.44 4.01
N GLN A 66 -3.80 -6.30 4.48
CA GLN A 66 -3.46 -7.54 3.80
C GLN A 66 -3.20 -8.67 4.81
N GLU A 67 -3.30 -9.91 4.35
CA GLU A 67 -2.93 -11.11 5.10
C GLU A 67 -1.79 -11.85 4.39
N PHE A 68 -0.82 -12.32 5.18
CA PHE A 68 0.32 -13.10 4.72
C PHE A 68 0.21 -14.57 5.13
N HIS A 69 0.32 -15.50 4.18
CA HIS A 69 0.25 -16.94 4.42
C HIS A 69 1.62 -17.47 4.84
N VAL A 70 1.74 -17.85 6.11
CA VAL A 70 2.98 -18.36 6.68
C VAL A 70 3.15 -19.83 6.31
N MET A 71 4.34 -20.18 5.83
CA MET A 71 4.78 -21.57 5.68
C MET A 71 5.63 -21.97 6.88
N ASN A 72 5.48 -23.22 7.33
CA ASN A 72 6.39 -23.83 8.28
C ASN A 72 7.64 -24.38 7.58
N ASP A 73 8.60 -24.85 8.39
CA ASP A 73 9.88 -25.38 7.92
C ASP A 73 9.76 -26.60 7.00
N ASN A 74 8.63 -27.30 7.04
CA ASN A 74 8.34 -28.46 6.20
C ASN A 74 7.65 -28.07 4.88
N GLY A 75 7.47 -26.77 4.62
CA GLY A 75 6.83 -26.26 3.41
C GLY A 75 5.30 -26.32 3.43
N PHE A 76 4.67 -26.55 4.58
CA PHE A 76 3.22 -26.53 4.71
C PHE A 76 2.73 -25.21 5.29
N TYR A 77 1.55 -24.79 4.89
CA TYR A 77 0.92 -23.60 5.45
C TYR A 77 0.53 -23.78 6.93
N GLU A 78 0.97 -22.85 7.77
CA GLU A 78 0.79 -22.88 9.24
C GLU A 78 -0.28 -21.89 9.73
N GLY A 79 -0.49 -20.78 9.00
CA GLY A 79 -1.49 -19.78 9.38
C GLY A 79 -1.31 -18.44 8.66
N TRP A 80 -2.04 -17.43 9.13
CA TRP A 80 -2.10 -16.11 8.51
C TRP A 80 -1.60 -15.01 9.45
N ILE A 81 -0.83 -14.07 8.91
CA ILE A 81 -0.47 -12.82 9.59
C ILE A 81 -1.28 -11.69 8.97
N ASN A 82 -2.13 -11.06 9.76
CA ASN A 82 -2.83 -9.85 9.33
C ASN A 82 -1.93 -8.64 9.56
N TYR A 83 -1.75 -7.83 8.52
CA TYR A 83 -0.92 -6.64 8.56
C TYR A 83 -1.53 -5.50 7.75
N SER A 84 -0.97 -4.32 7.94
CA SER A 84 -1.29 -3.11 7.20
C SER A 84 -0.01 -2.45 6.70
N VAL A 85 -0.04 -1.98 5.46
CA VAL A 85 0.99 -1.18 4.82
C VAL A 85 0.47 0.25 4.71
N THR A 86 1.11 1.19 5.37
CA THR A 86 0.79 2.61 5.25
C THR A 86 1.84 3.29 4.40
N ILE A 87 1.38 4.01 3.36
CA ILE A 87 2.23 4.76 2.44
C ILE A 87 1.84 6.23 2.52
N SER A 88 2.80 7.09 2.86
CA SER A 88 2.63 8.54 2.93
C SER A 88 3.79 9.27 2.24
N SER A 89 3.54 10.50 1.81
CA SER A 89 4.59 11.37 1.27
C SER A 89 5.54 11.83 2.38
N SER A 90 6.84 11.93 2.10
CA SER A 90 7.85 12.47 3.02
C SER A 90 8.71 13.49 2.30
N LEU A 91 8.93 14.65 2.92
CA LEU A 91 9.83 15.66 2.36
C LEU A 91 11.31 15.26 2.49
N GLU A 92 11.65 14.41 3.46
CA GLU A 92 13.03 14.02 3.76
C GLU A 92 13.45 12.76 3.00
N MET A 93 12.58 11.74 2.98
CA MET A 93 12.88 10.41 2.41
C MET A 93 12.07 10.09 1.16
N ASP A 94 11.51 11.11 0.50
CA ASP A 94 10.56 11.03 -0.62
C ASP A 94 9.19 10.40 -0.25
N PHE A 95 9.18 9.28 0.46
CA PHE A 95 7.99 8.64 1.03
C PHE A 95 8.32 7.95 2.37
N GLU A 96 7.28 7.68 3.15
CA GLU A 96 7.34 6.85 4.34
C GLU A 96 6.53 5.58 4.12
N LEU A 97 7.11 4.43 4.47
CA LEU A 97 6.51 3.11 4.41
C LEU A 97 6.45 2.55 5.84
N LEU A 98 5.24 2.26 6.31
CA LEU A 98 5.04 1.72 7.66
C LEU A 98 4.25 0.42 7.60
N ILE A 99 4.88 -0.67 8.03
CA ILE A 99 4.25 -1.99 8.15
C ILE A 99 3.94 -2.29 9.61
N LYS A 100 2.66 -2.55 9.90
CA LYS A 100 2.14 -2.94 11.22
C LYS A 100 1.33 -4.21 11.10
N GLY A 101 1.40 -5.11 12.07
CA GLY A 101 0.67 -6.37 12.03
C GLY A 101 1.05 -7.28 13.19
N ASN A 102 0.42 -8.45 13.24
CA ASN A 102 0.62 -9.43 14.31
C ASN A 102 1.87 -10.31 14.11
N PHE A 103 3.01 -9.69 13.79
CA PHE A 103 4.27 -10.40 13.55
C PHE A 103 4.88 -11.00 14.82
N GLY A 104 4.65 -10.38 16.00
CA GLY A 104 5.26 -10.81 17.25
C GLY A 104 6.80 -10.85 17.17
N ARG A 105 7.46 -11.67 18.00
CA ARG A 105 8.92 -11.89 17.87
C ARG A 105 9.29 -12.95 16.82
N LYS A 106 8.34 -13.84 16.47
CA LYS A 106 8.58 -14.99 15.60
C LYS A 106 8.73 -14.58 14.13
N TYR A 107 7.96 -13.60 13.66
CA TYR A 107 7.83 -13.28 12.23
C TYR A 107 8.44 -11.91 11.84
N GLN A 108 9.57 -11.55 12.46
CA GLN A 108 10.24 -10.28 12.12
C GLN A 108 10.93 -10.33 10.75
N ASP A 109 11.45 -11.50 10.38
CA ASP A 109 11.96 -11.81 9.04
C ASP A 109 10.90 -11.58 7.95
N ILE A 110 9.66 -12.05 8.17
CA ILE A 110 8.54 -11.81 7.26
C ILE A 110 8.23 -10.31 7.17
N LYS A 111 8.29 -9.59 8.30
CA LYS A 111 8.06 -8.15 8.30
C LYS A 111 9.14 -7.39 7.50
N GLU A 112 10.40 -7.78 7.63
CA GLU A 112 11.53 -7.22 6.88
C GLU A 112 11.39 -7.51 5.39
N TYR A 113 11.11 -8.77 5.02
CA TYR A 113 10.81 -9.18 3.65
C TYR A 113 9.68 -8.36 3.02
N LEU A 114 8.55 -8.20 3.73
CA LEU A 114 7.44 -7.38 3.24
C LEU A 114 7.87 -5.92 3.06
N HIS A 115 8.71 -5.39 3.96
CA HIS A 115 9.20 -4.03 3.86
C HIS A 115 10.07 -3.84 2.61
N GLU A 116 10.98 -4.77 2.34
CA GLU A 116 11.82 -4.76 1.14
C GLU A 116 10.97 -4.80 -0.14
N ILE A 117 10.03 -5.75 -0.23
CA ILE A 117 9.17 -5.89 -1.41
C ILE A 117 8.36 -4.62 -1.67
N TYR A 118 7.63 -4.10 -0.67
CA TYR A 118 6.82 -2.92 -0.90
C TYR A 118 7.67 -1.69 -1.20
N TYR A 119 8.88 -1.59 -0.63
CA TYR A 119 9.80 -0.51 -0.95
C TYR A 119 10.25 -0.59 -2.41
N GLU A 120 10.67 -1.77 -2.88
CA GLU A 120 11.06 -1.99 -4.27
C GLU A 120 9.91 -1.71 -5.24
N ASP A 121 8.70 -2.20 -4.94
CA ASP A 121 7.51 -1.93 -5.74
C ASP A 121 7.23 -0.43 -5.86
N LEU A 122 7.40 0.33 -4.77
CA LEU A 122 7.16 1.77 -4.75
C LEU A 122 8.26 2.57 -5.43
N ASP A 123 9.49 2.06 -5.43
CA ASP A 123 10.63 2.67 -6.12
C ASP A 123 10.70 2.29 -7.61
N GLN A 124 9.80 1.44 -8.12
CA GLN A 124 9.76 1.15 -9.55
C GLN A 124 9.34 2.38 -10.38
N ASP A 125 9.80 2.46 -11.63
CA ASP A 125 9.35 3.49 -12.57
C ASP A 125 7.98 3.14 -13.17
N VAL A 126 7.07 4.11 -13.15
CA VAL A 126 5.82 4.07 -13.93
C VAL A 126 5.94 4.88 -15.21
N LYS A 127 5.40 4.29 -16.29
CA LYS A 127 5.15 4.95 -17.57
C LYS A 127 3.88 5.80 -17.51
#